data_AF-A0A376FB18-F1
#
_entry.id   AF-A0A376FB18-F1
#
_cell.length_a   1.000
_cell.length_b   1.000
_cell.length_c   1.000
_cell.angle_alpha   90.00
_cell.angle_beta   90.00
_cell.angle_gamma   90.00
#
_symmetry.space_group_name_H-M   'P 1'
#
loop_
_entity.id
_entity.type
_entity.pdbx_description
1 polymer ?
#
loop_
_entity_poly.entity_id
_entity_poly.type
_entity_poly.pdbx_seq_one_letter_code
_entity_poly.pdbx_strand_id
1 'polypeptide(L)'
;MVAQQASLTWPIPISLKEDILSICQGQQLTLSQLGQLDVRLGALFADAVQALMQKEHLRPQDVVAIGCHGQTVWHEPGRRCPAYPANRR
;
A
#
# COMPACT_ATOMS: atom_id res chain seq x y z
N MET A 1 -16.37 18.08 16.18
CA MET A 1 -15.06 18.55 15.68
C MET A 1 -14.15 17.34 15.64
N VAL A 2 -13.56 17.00 14.50
CA VAL A 2 -12.58 15.90 14.41
C VAL A 2 -11.21 16.51 14.67
N ALA A 3 -10.50 16.03 15.70
CA ALA A 3 -9.15 16.45 16.02
C ALA A 3 -8.19 15.29 15.76
N GLN A 4 -7.05 15.58 15.14
CA GLN A 4 -5.96 14.61 15.03
C GLN A 4 -5.37 14.39 16.43
N GLN A 5 -5.38 13.15 16.91
CA GLN A 5 -4.89 12.81 18.24
C GLN A 5 -3.37 12.60 18.26
N ALA A 6 -2.83 11.91 17.24
CA ALA A 6 -1.41 11.61 17.14
C ALA A 6 -0.98 11.38 15.69
N SER A 7 0.32 11.37 15.44
CA SER A 7 0.92 10.98 14.15
C SER A 7 2.29 10.31 14.36
N LEU A 8 2.66 9.47 13.41
CA LEU A 8 3.94 8.78 13.35
C LEU A 8 4.38 8.64 11.89
N THR A 9 5.67 8.86 11.63
CA THR A 9 6.33 8.47 10.38
C THR A 9 7.19 7.25 10.66
N TRP A 10 7.05 6.21 9.84
CA TRP A 10 7.79 4.96 9.99
C TRP A 10 8.78 4.78 8.84
N PRO A 11 10.05 4.42 9.11
CA PRO A 11 11.06 4.31 8.05
C PRO A 11 10.79 3.12 7.13
N ILE A 12 10.95 3.33 5.84
CA ILE A 12 10.92 2.26 4.83
C ILE A 12 12.34 1.72 4.66
N PRO A 13 12.59 0.41 4.82
CA PRO A 13 13.89 -0.19 4.53
C PRO A 13 14.35 0.12 3.11
N ILE A 14 15.63 0.42 2.93
CA ILE A 14 16.18 0.86 1.63
C ILE A 14 15.89 -0.17 0.54
N SER A 15 16.11 -1.46 0.82
CA SER A 15 15.83 -2.55 -0.14
C SER A 15 14.36 -2.60 -0.56
N LEU A 16 13.44 -2.41 0.38
CA LEU A 16 12.01 -2.38 0.07
C LEU A 16 11.64 -1.17 -0.78
N LYS A 17 12.25 -0.01 -0.51
CA LYS A 17 12.06 1.20 -1.32
C LYS A 17 12.57 1.00 -2.75
N GLU A 18 13.73 0.36 -2.91
CA GLU A 18 14.31 0.03 -4.22
C GLU A 18 13.38 -0.92 -4.99
N ASP A 19 12.88 -1.99 -4.36
CA ASP A 19 11.94 -2.92 -4.99
C ASP A 19 10.67 -2.20 -5.51
N ILE A 20 10.11 -1.28 -4.73
CA ILE A 20 8.93 -0.47 -5.13
C ILE A 20 9.28 0.40 -6.34
N LEU A 21 10.41 1.12 -6.29
CA LEU A 21 10.84 2.02 -7.36
C LEU A 21 11.11 1.27 -8.66
N SER A 22 11.72 0.09 -8.59
CA SER A 22 11.93 -0.80 -9.74
C SER A 22 10.62 -1.12 -10.47
N ILE A 23 9.56 -1.47 -9.72
CA ILE A 23 8.25 -1.77 -10.33
C ILE A 23 7.63 -0.52 -10.95
N CYS A 24 7.69 0.62 -10.25
CA CYS A 24 7.17 1.89 -10.76
C CYS A 24 7.86 2.34 -12.06
N GLN A 25 9.11 1.94 -12.27
CA GLN A 25 9.90 2.22 -13.48
C GLN A 25 9.62 1.23 -14.62
N GLY A 26 8.71 0.27 -14.44
CA GLY A 26 8.30 -0.69 -15.46
C GLY A 26 9.21 -1.91 -15.57
N GLN A 27 10.01 -2.22 -14.54
CA GLN A 27 10.79 -3.44 -14.51
C GLN A 27 9.86 -4.68 -14.56
N GLN A 28 10.24 -5.67 -15.37
CA GLN A 28 9.50 -6.93 -15.43
C GLN A 28 9.55 -7.62 -14.06
N LEU A 29 8.38 -8.07 -13.60
CA LEU A 29 8.25 -8.88 -12.41
C LEU A 29 7.23 -10.00 -12.62
N THR A 30 7.37 -11.05 -11.83
CA THR A 30 6.38 -12.12 -11.72
C THR A 30 5.31 -11.73 -10.70
N LEU A 31 4.12 -12.34 -10.82
CA LEU A 31 3.06 -12.19 -9.80
C LEU A 31 3.50 -12.68 -8.42
N SER A 32 4.38 -13.68 -8.36
CA SER A 32 4.96 -14.17 -7.10
C SER A 32 5.79 -13.07 -6.41
N GLN A 33 6.64 -12.36 -7.17
CA GLN A 33 7.42 -11.24 -6.64
C GLN A 33 6.52 -10.08 -6.20
N LEU A 34 5.43 -9.80 -6.94
CA LEU A 34 4.46 -8.78 -6.54
C LEU A 34 3.78 -9.15 -5.21
N GLY A 35 3.35 -10.40 -5.05
CA GLY A 35 2.74 -10.89 -3.81
C GLY A 35 3.70 -10.86 -2.63
N GLN A 36 4.97 -11.20 -2.84
CA GLN A 36 6.01 -11.09 -1.81
C GLN A 36 6.24 -9.63 -1.37
N LEU A 37 6.22 -8.69 -2.33
CA LEU A 37 6.31 -7.27 -2.03
C LEU A 37 5.11 -6.78 -1.21
N ASP A 38 3.90 -7.18 -1.60
CA ASP A 38 2.66 -6.83 -0.90
C ASP A 38 2.68 -7.30 0.56
N VAL A 39 3.09 -8.55 0.81
CA VAL A 39 3.23 -9.09 2.18
C VAL A 39 4.25 -8.29 2.99
N ARG A 40 5.40 -7.94 2.40
CA ARG A 40 6.44 -7.14 3.07
C ARG A 40 5.95 -5.72 3.41
N LEU A 41 5.20 -5.10 2.52
CA LEU A 41 4.56 -3.80 2.78
C LEU A 41 3.50 -3.89 3.88
N GLY A 42 2.67 -4.93 3.85
CA GLY A 42 1.67 -5.19 4.88
C GLY A 42 2.29 -5.34 6.27
N ALA A 43 3.40 -6.08 6.39
CA ALA A 43 4.16 -6.18 7.62
C ALA A 43 4.70 -4.82 8.08
N LEU A 44 5.30 -4.03 7.17
CA LEU A 44 5.80 -2.69 7.51
C LEU A 44 4.69 -1.74 8.00
N PHE A 45 3.51 -1.79 7.37
CA PHE A 45 2.36 -0.99 7.80
C PHE A 45 1.84 -1.45 9.16
N ALA A 46 1.81 -2.75 9.42
CA ALA A 46 1.45 -3.29 10.73
C ALA A 46 2.43 -2.84 11.82
N ASP A 47 3.73 -2.79 11.52
CA ASP A 47 4.75 -2.28 12.45
C ASP A 47 4.53 -0.80 12.77
N ALA A 48 4.24 0.02 11.75
CA ALA A 48 3.94 1.44 11.93
C ALA A 48 2.70 1.67 12.82
N VAL A 49 1.62 0.90 12.58
CA VAL A 49 0.40 0.97 13.39
C VAL A 49 0.67 0.55 14.84
N GLN A 50 1.36 -0.58 15.04
CA GLN A 50 1.71 -1.06 16.37
C GLN A 50 2.60 -0.06 17.13
N ALA A 51 3.58 0.55 16.46
CA ALA A 51 4.44 1.56 17.06
C ALA A 51 3.66 2.82 17.50
N LEU A 52 2.71 3.29 16.68
CA LEU A 52 1.84 4.40 17.05
C LEU A 52 0.94 4.03 18.23
N MET A 53 0.33 2.86 18.20
CA MET A 53 -0.53 2.39 19.30
C MET A 53 0.25 2.27 20.62
N GLN A 54 1.48 1.72 20.58
CA GLN A 54 2.34 1.62 21.75
C GLN A 54 2.70 3.01 22.31
N LYS A 55 3.07 3.96 21.44
CA LYS A 55 3.39 5.34 21.83
C LYS A 55 2.22 6.03 22.52
N GLU A 56 1.00 5.79 22.03
CA GLU A 56 -0.23 6.40 22.54
C GLU A 56 -0.93 5.54 23.62
N HIS A 57 -0.30 4.43 24.05
CA HIS A 57 -0.85 3.50 25.05
C HIS A 57 -2.24 2.93 24.69
N LEU A 58 -2.50 2.76 23.39
CA LEU A 58 -3.76 2.22 22.87
C LEU A 58 -3.71 0.71 22.76
N ARG A 59 -4.85 0.06 22.99
CA ARG A 59 -5.04 -1.37 22.74
C ARG A 59 -5.79 -1.55 21.41
N PRO A 60 -5.69 -2.73 20.76
CA PRO A 60 -6.42 -2.98 19.51
C PRO A 60 -7.93 -2.76 19.60
N GLN A 61 -8.53 -3.02 20.77
CA GLN A 61 -9.98 -2.81 20.98
C GLN A 61 -10.37 -1.33 21.01
N ASP A 62 -9.41 -0.43 21.21
CA ASP A 62 -9.63 1.02 21.21
C ASP A 62 -9.64 1.59 19.77
N VAL A 63 -9.27 0.78 18.75
CA VAL A 63 -9.23 1.16 17.33
C VAL A 63 -10.34 0.46 16.57
N VAL A 64 -11.31 1.24 16.04
CA VAL A 64 -12.45 0.70 15.28
C VAL A 64 -12.01 0.13 13.93
N ALA A 65 -11.12 0.83 13.23
CA ALA A 65 -10.63 0.42 11.91
C ALA A 65 -9.29 1.08 11.59
N ILE A 66 -8.54 0.45 10.67
CA ILE A 66 -7.33 1.01 10.08
C ILE A 66 -7.65 1.36 8.62
N GLY A 67 -7.57 2.64 8.28
CA GLY A 67 -7.58 3.08 6.88
C GLY A 67 -6.18 2.92 6.29
N CYS A 68 -5.98 1.95 5.41
CA CYS A 68 -4.72 1.76 4.71
C CYS A 68 -4.90 2.11 3.23
N HIS A 69 -4.21 3.15 2.76
CA HIS A 69 -4.18 3.48 1.33
C HIS A 69 -3.49 2.39 0.50
N GLY A 70 -2.53 1.68 1.12
CA GLY A 70 -1.62 0.78 0.43
C GLY A 70 -0.53 1.53 -0.34
N GLN A 71 0.18 0.81 -1.20
CA GLN A 71 1.25 1.34 -2.03
C GLN A 71 0.88 1.24 -3.50
N THR A 72 0.72 2.39 -4.16
CA THR A 72 0.53 2.43 -5.61
C THR A 72 1.85 2.05 -6.30
N VAL A 73 1.79 1.04 -7.18
CA VAL A 73 2.90 0.65 -8.07
C VAL A 73 2.58 0.85 -9.56
N TRP A 74 1.29 0.98 -9.89
CA TRP A 74 0.80 1.29 -11.23
C TRP A 74 -0.47 2.13 -11.12
N HIS A 75 -0.60 3.17 -11.95
CA HIS A 75 -1.78 4.03 -12.00
C HIS A 75 -2.12 4.41 -13.44
N GLU A 76 -3.35 4.12 -13.87
CA GLU A 76 -3.74 4.30 -15.26
C GLU A 76 -5.21 4.75 -15.39
N PRO A 77 -5.50 6.03 -15.06
CA PRO A 77 -6.86 6.55 -14.96
C PRO A 77 -7.52 6.81 -16.32
N GLY A 78 -6.75 6.76 -17.42
CA GLY A 78 -7.17 7.18 -18.75
C GLY A 78 -7.28 6.08 -19.80
N ARG A 79 -7.13 4.79 -19.46
CA ARG A 79 -7.24 3.73 -20.47
C ARG A 79 -8.66 3.71 -21.02
N ARG A 80 -8.84 4.20 -22.26
CA ARG A 80 -10.00 3.83 -23.07
C ARG A 80 -9.95 2.32 -23.24
N CYS A 81 -10.89 1.62 -22.59
CA CYS A 81 -11.18 0.25 -22.94
C CYS A 81 -11.47 0.24 -24.45
N PRO A 82 -10.75 -0.55 -25.27
CA PRO A 82 -11.13 -0.71 -26.67
C PRO A 82 -12.56 -1.21 -26.67
N ALA A 83 -13.50 -0.40 -27.15
CA ALA A 83 -14.87 -0.86 -27.35
C ALA A 83 -14.78 -2.14 -28.19
N TYR A 84 -15.30 -3.24 -27.66
CA TYR A 84 -15.44 -4.47 -28.42
C TYR A 84 -16.08 -4.10 -29.77
N PRO A 85 -15.53 -4.51 -30.93
CA PRO A 85 -16.16 -4.18 -32.20
C PRO A 85 -17.56 -4.78 -32.18
N ALA A 86 -18.57 -3.89 -32.14
CA ALA A 86 -19.98 -4.23 -32.21
C ALA A 86 -20.30 -4.69 -33.64
N ASN A 87 -19.78 -5.85 -34.04
CA ASN A 87 -20.18 -6.55 -35.25
C ASN A 87 -19.82 -8.04 -35.16
N ARG A 88 -20.55 -8.78 -34.32
CA ARG A 88 -20.81 -10.19 -34.60
C ARG A 88 -22.17 -10.24 -35.30
N ARG A 89 -22.13 -10.76 -36.52
CA ARG A 89 -23.26 -11.06 -37.38
C ARG A 89 -24.29 -11.93 -36.67
#